data_AF-W9CBG8-F1
#
_entry.id   AF-W9CBG8-F1
#
_cell.length_a   1.000
_cell.length_b   1.000
_cell.length_c   1.000
_cell.angle_alpha   90.00
_cell.angle_beta   90.00
_cell.angle_gamma   90.00
#
_symmetry.space_group_name_H-M   'P 1'
#
loop_
_entity.id
_entity.type
_entity.pdbx_description
1 polymer ?
#
loop_
_entity_poly.entity_id
_entity_poly.type
_entity_poly.pdbx_seq_one_letter_code
_entity_poly.pdbx_strand_id
1 'polypeptide(L)'
;MDSTYVHDENFLPGTTRLVEDHEQATNSHLLKHGNIVLEPQPTSSPLDPLNWSRARKYWHVFLVCFITGLTAATANDAGSAQDGMNAEYGITYDAMNTGAGVLFVGIGYWTLLISPAAWLYGRRVTYIICLSLGVIGAIWFARVQSTRDSIWNQLFVGASEACAEANVQLSLSDLFFQHQRGTVLGIYVLATSIGTYLGPIIAGYIAGGPLGWRWIGWWSVIISSCTILVCYFTLEETMFDRPESAYEVPINGFDSQVKIEEPQLRNSNEKETALAASPSDTPPIPLCSTPAQKPFRERIQLITPASNIKGTGFKQYFSRLFHTLRIFSFPAVWYSGLQWGAQDAWLTFYLTLEEDNWTYAPWNYSTIGSGLMNVPCLIGAIIGCFWGGYLSDVFVLWYSKKYRHGILEAEDRLWMMYPCAIFSPMGMFIFGLGTAYEWSWPAPYVGLGFIGFGWGCAGDLSMSYLMDAYPEMVLEGMVGVSVINNTIGCIFTFAASYWLDTGVKQTFIAIGVLDFVFVMCTWPMMVFGKSCRRWTKDRYLNFVRSRDAL
;
A
#
# COMPACT_ATOMS: atom_id res chain seq x y z
N MET A 1 35.72 10.10 10.74
CA MET A 1 35.88 8.68 11.10
C MET A 1 35.27 7.92 9.96
N ASP A 2 36.16 7.53 9.04
CA ASP A 2 35.84 6.96 7.75
C ASP A 2 35.26 5.56 7.94
N SER A 3 34.04 5.38 7.43
CA SER A 3 33.46 4.07 7.30
C SER A 3 33.71 3.54 5.88
N THR A 4 34.76 2.74 5.76
CA THR A 4 35.00 1.90 4.59
C THR A 4 33.91 0.83 4.50
N TYR A 5 32.76 1.18 3.92
CA TYR A 5 31.69 0.23 3.55
C TYR A 5 31.57 0.23 2.03
N VAL A 6 32.29 -0.68 1.39
CA VAL A 6 32.14 -0.98 -0.03
C VAL A 6 30.92 -1.86 -0.15
N HIS A 7 29.76 -1.28 -0.48
CA HIS A 7 28.64 -2.08 -1.00
C HIS A 7 29.17 -2.85 -2.21
N ASP A 8 28.86 -4.15 -2.28
CA ASP A 8 29.22 -5.02 -3.40
C ASP A 8 28.92 -4.30 -4.73
N GLU A 9 29.90 -4.21 -5.64
CA GLU A 9 29.75 -3.49 -6.92
C GLU A 9 28.52 -3.99 -7.71
N ASN A 10 28.11 -5.24 -7.44
CA ASN A 10 26.97 -5.93 -8.03
C ASN A 10 25.61 -5.72 -7.34
N PHE A 11 25.53 -4.98 -6.22
CA PHE A 11 24.26 -4.72 -5.53
C PHE A 11 23.29 -3.94 -6.42
N LEU A 12 22.10 -4.49 -6.69
CA LEU A 12 21.03 -3.82 -7.41
C LEU A 12 19.76 -3.84 -6.53
N PRO A 13 19.22 -2.69 -6.11
CA PRO A 13 18.02 -2.64 -5.27
C PRO A 13 16.88 -3.45 -5.88
N GLY A 14 16.28 -4.38 -5.14
CA GLY A 14 15.20 -5.26 -5.62
C GLY A 14 15.64 -6.49 -6.43
N THR A 15 16.92 -6.84 -6.38
CA THR A 15 17.44 -8.13 -6.84
C THR A 15 18.03 -8.87 -5.66
N THR A 16 17.35 -9.92 -5.20
CA THR A 16 17.73 -10.65 -3.97
C THR A 16 17.74 -12.15 -4.23
N ARG A 17 18.59 -12.87 -3.49
CA ARG A 17 18.67 -14.33 -3.59
C ARG A 17 17.79 -14.95 -2.50
N LEU A 18 16.62 -15.45 -2.90
CA LEU A 18 15.67 -16.04 -1.96
C LEU A 18 15.95 -17.51 -1.66
N VAL A 19 16.62 -18.22 -2.56
CA VAL A 19 16.89 -19.66 -2.41
C VAL A 19 18.39 -19.90 -2.61
N GLU A 20 19.02 -20.49 -1.61
CA GLU A 20 20.41 -20.95 -1.69
C GLU A 20 20.45 -22.44 -2.05
N ASP A 21 21.47 -22.82 -2.82
CA ASP A 21 21.75 -24.24 -3.10
C ASP A 21 22.23 -24.96 -1.83
N HIS A 22 21.95 -26.28 -1.75
CA HIS A 22 22.23 -27.11 -0.56
C HIS A 22 23.70 -27.05 -0.08
N GLU A 23 24.66 -26.83 -0.97
CA GLU A 23 26.09 -26.73 -0.65
C GLU A 23 26.50 -25.37 -0.07
N GLN A 24 25.79 -24.29 -0.41
CA GLN A 24 26.04 -22.94 0.15
C GLN A 24 25.28 -22.72 1.46
N ALA A 25 24.15 -23.40 1.62
CA ALA A 25 23.30 -23.30 2.79
C ALA A 25 23.96 -23.76 4.10
N THR A 26 25.00 -24.58 4.02
CA THR A 26 25.77 -25.09 5.17
C THR A 26 26.77 -24.06 5.73
N ASN A 27 27.14 -23.04 4.94
CA ASN A 27 28.13 -22.02 5.30
C ASN A 27 27.52 -20.62 5.55
N SER A 28 26.24 -20.41 5.26
CA SER A 28 25.55 -19.13 5.49
C SER A 28 25.03 -19.02 6.94
N HIS A 29 25.37 -17.94 7.66
CA HIS A 29 24.77 -17.62 8.98
C HIS A 29 23.34 -17.04 8.91
N LEU A 30 22.70 -17.07 7.73
CA LEU A 30 21.39 -16.45 7.47
C LEU A 30 20.23 -17.32 7.98
N LEU A 31 19.23 -16.68 8.58
CA LEU A 31 18.01 -17.34 9.06
C LEU A 31 17.08 -17.68 7.88
N LYS A 32 16.53 -18.90 7.92
CA LYS A 32 15.74 -19.50 6.84
C LYS A 32 14.42 -20.06 7.34
N HIS A 33 13.40 -20.01 6.49
CA HIS A 33 12.15 -20.75 6.67
C HIS A 33 12.03 -21.81 5.57
N GLY A 34 12.38 -23.05 5.90
CA GLY A 34 12.57 -24.11 4.90
C GLY A 34 13.76 -23.76 3.99
N ASN A 35 13.51 -23.70 2.68
CA ASN A 35 14.53 -23.37 1.66
C ASN A 35 14.57 -21.87 1.30
N ILE A 36 13.81 -21.02 2.01
CA ILE A 36 13.68 -19.59 1.70
C ILE A 36 14.49 -18.78 2.72
N VAL A 37 15.38 -17.92 2.23
CA VAL A 37 16.10 -16.93 3.04
C VAL A 37 15.11 -15.84 3.47
N LEU A 38 15.11 -15.53 4.77
CA LEU A 38 14.22 -14.50 5.32
C LEU A 38 14.80 -13.11 5.06
N GLU A 39 14.03 -12.24 4.42
CA GLU A 39 14.45 -10.88 4.14
C GLU A 39 13.37 -9.88 4.58
N PRO A 40 13.70 -8.87 5.39
CA PRO A 40 14.98 -8.67 6.10
C PRO A 40 15.24 -9.77 7.16
N GLN A 41 16.50 -9.90 7.59
CA GLN A 41 16.89 -10.85 8.62
C GLN A 41 16.29 -10.43 9.98
N PRO A 42 15.51 -11.31 10.66
CA PRO A 42 14.91 -10.95 11.93
C PRO A 42 15.99 -10.79 13.00
N THR A 43 15.90 -9.72 13.79
CA THR A 43 16.86 -9.48 14.87
C THR A 43 16.55 -10.35 16.10
N SER A 44 17.48 -10.48 17.05
CA SER A 44 17.23 -11.18 18.33
C SER A 44 16.36 -10.39 19.31
N SER A 45 16.03 -9.13 18.99
CA SER A 45 15.26 -8.25 19.86
C SER A 45 13.79 -8.64 19.87
N PRO A 46 13.14 -8.75 21.05
CA PRO A 46 11.70 -9.01 21.13
C PRO A 46 10.85 -7.79 20.73
N LEU A 47 11.48 -6.63 20.49
CA LEU A 47 10.84 -5.42 19.99
C LEU A 47 10.65 -5.43 18.47
N ASP A 48 11.38 -6.29 17.76
CA ASP A 48 11.27 -6.41 16.30
C ASP A 48 9.87 -6.91 15.90
N PRO A 49 9.12 -6.14 15.07
CA PRO A 49 7.81 -6.54 14.56
C PRO A 49 7.77 -7.89 13.84
N LEU A 50 8.90 -8.32 13.25
CA LEU A 50 8.99 -9.62 12.58
C LEU A 50 8.80 -10.78 13.55
N ASN A 51 9.28 -10.62 14.80
CA ASN A 51 9.25 -11.62 15.87
C ASN A 51 7.95 -11.65 16.67
N TRP A 52 6.95 -10.84 16.32
CA TRP A 52 5.69 -10.80 17.05
C TRP A 52 4.94 -12.13 16.96
N SER A 53 4.22 -12.47 18.04
CA SER A 53 3.34 -13.64 18.06
C SER A 53 2.25 -13.52 16.99
N ARG A 54 1.79 -14.65 16.45
CA ARG A 54 0.81 -14.68 15.35
C ARG A 54 -0.47 -13.90 15.68
N ALA A 55 -1.00 -14.06 16.90
CA ALA A 55 -2.20 -13.32 17.33
C ALA A 55 -1.99 -11.81 17.35
N ARG A 56 -0.83 -11.35 17.85
CA ARG A 56 -0.46 -9.92 17.88
C ARG A 56 -0.30 -9.35 16.47
N LYS A 57 0.37 -10.09 15.58
CA LYS A 57 0.57 -9.72 14.18
C LYS A 57 -0.77 -9.59 13.43
N TYR A 58 -1.61 -10.62 13.50
CA TYR A 58 -2.91 -10.61 12.81
C TYR A 58 -3.90 -9.59 13.40
N TRP A 59 -3.85 -9.32 14.70
CA TRP A 59 -4.64 -8.24 15.28
C TRP A 59 -4.24 -6.86 14.75
N HIS A 60 -2.93 -6.58 14.65
CA HIS A 60 -2.46 -5.33 14.04
C HIS A 60 -2.89 -5.22 12.57
N VAL A 61 -2.71 -6.30 11.79
CA VAL A 61 -3.13 -6.37 10.38
C VAL A 61 -4.64 -6.11 10.25
N PHE A 62 -5.46 -6.75 11.08
CA PHE A 62 -6.91 -6.55 11.09
C PHE A 62 -7.28 -5.09 11.34
N LEU A 63 -6.66 -4.44 12.33
CA LEU A 63 -6.93 -3.03 12.64
C LEU A 63 -6.56 -2.10 11.49
N VAL A 64 -5.37 -2.23 10.91
CA VAL A 64 -4.94 -1.34 9.82
C VAL A 64 -5.73 -1.58 8.53
N CYS A 65 -6.13 -2.83 8.25
CA CYS A 65 -7.03 -3.14 7.14
C CYS A 65 -8.45 -2.62 7.40
N PHE A 66 -8.93 -2.70 8.65
CA PHE A 66 -10.23 -2.15 9.01
C PHE A 66 -10.24 -0.62 8.86
N ILE A 67 -9.17 0.08 9.28
CA ILE A 67 -9.01 1.51 9.03
C ILE A 67 -9.06 1.79 7.53
N THR A 68 -8.30 1.04 6.73
CA THR A 68 -8.25 1.19 5.25
C THR A 68 -9.64 1.06 4.63
N GLY A 69 -10.36 -0.03 4.95
CA GLY A 69 -11.71 -0.24 4.41
C GLY A 69 -12.72 0.78 4.92
N LEU A 70 -12.60 1.23 6.18
CA LEU A 70 -13.47 2.25 6.74
C LEU A 70 -13.26 3.61 6.03
N THR A 71 -12.02 4.06 5.88
CA THR A 71 -11.74 5.34 5.22
C THR A 71 -12.14 5.32 3.76
N ALA A 72 -11.87 4.22 3.04
CA ALA A 72 -12.30 4.02 1.67
C ALA A 72 -13.84 4.00 1.55
N ALA A 73 -14.55 3.39 2.50
CA ALA A 73 -16.01 3.43 2.52
C ALA A 73 -16.54 4.86 2.71
N THR A 74 -15.98 5.62 3.66
CA THR A 74 -16.40 7.00 3.92
C THR A 74 -16.04 7.97 2.79
N ALA A 75 -15.01 7.67 2.00
CA ALA A 75 -14.64 8.49 0.86
C ALA A 75 -15.59 8.32 -0.33
N ASN A 76 -16.23 7.15 -0.45
CA ASN A 76 -17.09 6.80 -1.58
C ASN A 76 -18.60 6.83 -1.24
N ASP A 77 -18.99 7.06 0.02
CA ASP A 77 -20.39 7.05 0.46
C ASP A 77 -21.21 8.30 0.06
N ALA A 78 -20.53 9.38 -0.32
CA ALA A 78 -21.15 10.69 -0.54
C ALA A 78 -22.11 10.72 -1.75
N GLY A 79 -21.82 9.97 -2.82
CA GLY A 79 -22.67 9.88 -4.01
C GLY A 79 -24.07 9.35 -3.70
N SER A 80 -24.19 8.42 -2.73
CA SER A 80 -25.48 7.89 -2.30
C SER A 80 -26.39 8.93 -1.61
N ALA A 81 -25.87 10.09 -1.20
CA ALA A 81 -26.64 11.18 -0.63
C ALA A 81 -27.11 12.22 -1.66
N GLN A 82 -26.69 12.10 -2.92
CA GLN A 82 -26.81 13.13 -3.94
C GLN A 82 -28.25 13.54 -4.23
N ASP A 83 -29.14 12.56 -4.43
CA ASP A 83 -30.58 12.82 -4.65
C ASP A 83 -31.20 13.61 -3.48
N GLY A 84 -30.83 13.23 -2.25
CA GLY A 84 -31.33 13.86 -1.03
C GLY A 84 -30.82 15.29 -0.84
N MET A 85 -29.54 15.54 -1.16
CA MET A 85 -28.94 16.87 -1.14
C MET A 85 -29.54 17.79 -2.21
N ASN A 86 -29.82 17.26 -3.40
CA ASN A 86 -30.46 18.02 -4.47
C ASN A 86 -31.91 18.38 -4.11
N ALA A 87 -32.70 17.42 -3.65
CA ALA A 87 -34.11 17.64 -3.31
C ALA A 87 -34.31 18.67 -2.18
N GLU A 88 -33.41 18.70 -1.18
CA GLU A 88 -33.55 19.57 -0.01
C GLU A 88 -32.89 20.95 -0.19
N TYR A 89 -31.73 21.01 -0.85
CA TYR A 89 -30.91 22.23 -0.94
C TYR A 89 -30.62 22.69 -2.37
N GLY A 90 -31.06 21.95 -3.39
CA GLY A 90 -30.77 22.25 -4.79
C GLY A 90 -29.27 22.18 -5.12
N ILE A 91 -28.49 21.39 -4.37
CA ILE A 91 -27.07 21.19 -4.64
C ILE A 91 -26.94 20.41 -5.95
N THR A 92 -26.22 20.97 -6.92
CA THR A 92 -26.05 20.38 -8.24
C THR A 92 -25.11 19.18 -8.22
N TYR A 93 -25.33 18.25 -9.14
CA TYR A 93 -24.45 17.10 -9.41
C TYR A 93 -23.01 17.56 -9.69
N ASP A 94 -22.83 18.62 -10.50
CA ASP A 94 -21.52 19.22 -10.78
C ASP A 94 -20.77 19.70 -9.53
N ALA A 95 -21.50 20.21 -8.53
CA ALA A 95 -20.90 20.66 -7.29
C ALA A 95 -20.44 19.48 -6.42
N MET A 96 -21.16 18.36 -6.46
CA MET A 96 -20.73 17.14 -5.77
C MET A 96 -19.53 16.50 -6.46
N ASN A 97 -19.48 16.51 -7.79
CA ASN A 97 -18.30 16.12 -8.55
C ASN A 97 -17.07 16.99 -8.22
N THR A 98 -17.28 18.31 -8.02
CA THR A 98 -16.23 19.20 -7.51
C THR A 98 -15.78 18.80 -6.10
N GLY A 99 -16.71 18.38 -5.24
CA GLY A 99 -16.40 17.83 -3.91
C GLY A 99 -15.54 16.56 -3.99
N ALA A 100 -15.87 15.63 -4.89
CA ALA A 100 -15.05 14.44 -5.15
C ALA A 100 -13.63 14.80 -5.65
N GLY A 101 -13.49 15.80 -6.51
CA GLY A 101 -12.19 16.32 -6.92
C GLY A 101 -11.37 16.87 -5.74
N VAL A 102 -12.02 17.57 -4.80
CA VAL A 102 -11.39 18.06 -3.55
C VAL A 102 -11.03 16.92 -2.61
N LEU A 103 -11.83 15.85 -2.56
CA LEU A 103 -11.52 14.63 -1.82
C LEU A 103 -10.19 14.03 -2.27
N PHE A 104 -10.00 13.80 -3.57
CA PHE A 104 -8.75 13.27 -4.12
C PHE A 104 -7.54 14.16 -3.77
N VAL A 105 -7.68 15.49 -3.87
CA VAL A 105 -6.62 16.41 -3.41
C VAL A 105 -6.34 16.23 -1.91
N GLY A 106 -7.40 16.07 -1.10
CA GLY A 106 -7.31 15.76 0.32
C GLY A 106 -6.49 14.49 0.58
N ILE A 107 -6.78 13.39 -0.11
CA ILE A 107 -6.07 12.11 0.03
C ILE A 107 -4.58 12.30 -0.32
N GLY A 108 -4.27 12.66 -1.57
CA GLY A 108 -2.89 12.65 -2.07
C GLY A 108 -1.97 13.64 -1.35
N TYR A 109 -2.43 14.88 -1.18
CA TYR A 109 -1.58 15.93 -0.61
C TYR A 109 -1.51 15.84 0.91
N TRP A 110 -2.54 15.34 1.59
CA TRP A 110 -2.43 15.06 3.03
C TRP A 110 -1.50 13.87 3.29
N THR A 111 -1.47 12.85 2.43
CA THR A 111 -0.47 11.76 2.50
C THR A 111 0.95 12.30 2.48
N LEU A 112 1.23 13.25 1.58
CA LEU A 112 2.53 13.92 1.53
C LEU A 112 2.83 14.69 2.82
N LEU A 113 1.88 15.49 3.32
CA LEU A 113 2.07 16.29 4.52
C LEU A 113 2.23 15.43 5.79
N ILE A 114 1.50 14.33 5.93
CA ILE A 114 1.56 13.49 7.13
C ILE A 114 2.77 12.54 7.15
N SER A 115 3.38 12.28 5.98
CA SER A 115 4.48 11.31 5.85
C SER A 115 5.69 11.53 6.77
N PRO A 116 6.22 12.75 6.99
CA PRO A 116 7.37 12.92 7.89
C PRO A 116 6.98 12.72 9.35
N ALA A 117 5.70 12.92 9.70
CA ALA A 117 5.22 12.70 11.06
C ALA A 117 5.25 11.21 11.44
N ALA A 118 4.98 10.31 10.48
CA ALA A 118 5.05 8.86 10.70
C ALA A 118 6.45 8.40 11.11
N TRP A 119 7.49 9.03 10.56
CA TRP A 119 8.87 8.77 10.93
C TRP A 119 9.28 9.43 12.25
N LEU A 120 8.95 10.71 12.46
CA LEU A 120 9.47 11.48 13.60
C LEU A 120 8.75 11.16 14.91
N TYR A 121 7.44 10.93 14.84
CA TYR A 121 6.56 10.82 15.99
C TYR A 121 5.94 9.41 16.14
N GLY A 122 6.25 8.51 15.22
CA GLY A 122 5.70 7.16 15.14
C GLY A 122 4.48 7.07 14.22
N ARG A 123 4.09 5.85 13.84
CA ARG A 123 2.99 5.59 12.89
C ARG A 123 1.64 5.64 13.57
N ARG A 124 1.61 5.38 14.88
CA ARG A 124 0.35 5.36 15.61
C ARG A 124 -0.35 6.70 15.66
N VAL A 125 0.40 7.78 15.89
CA VAL A 125 -0.17 9.13 15.97
C VAL A 125 -0.80 9.55 14.64
N THR A 126 -0.24 9.12 13.51
CA THR A 126 -0.75 9.50 12.19
C THR A 126 -2.10 8.85 11.89
N TYR A 127 -2.32 7.59 12.29
CA TYR A 127 -3.64 6.95 12.21
C TYR A 127 -4.70 7.72 13.01
N ILE A 128 -4.38 8.10 14.24
CA ILE A 128 -5.33 8.82 15.11
C ILE A 128 -5.65 10.21 14.56
N ILE A 129 -4.65 10.93 14.03
CA ILE A 129 -4.85 12.23 13.37
C ILE A 129 -5.80 12.07 12.17
N CYS A 130 -5.54 11.09 11.29
CA CYS A 130 -6.33 10.91 10.08
C CYS A 130 -7.77 10.48 10.40
N LEU A 131 -7.97 9.52 11.30
CA LEU A 131 -9.32 9.14 11.75
C LEU A 131 -10.08 10.32 12.40
N SER A 132 -9.38 11.19 13.14
CA SER A 132 -9.98 12.38 13.74
C SER A 132 -10.44 13.39 12.68
N LEU A 133 -9.67 13.56 11.60
CA LEU A 133 -10.08 14.36 10.45
C LEU A 133 -11.31 13.75 9.74
N GLY A 134 -11.37 12.42 9.64
CA GLY A 134 -12.54 11.72 9.10
C GLY A 134 -13.79 11.96 9.94
N VAL A 135 -13.69 11.94 11.28
CA VAL A 135 -14.81 12.29 12.17
C VAL A 135 -15.25 13.75 11.95
N ILE A 136 -14.31 14.68 11.84
CA ILE A 136 -14.64 16.10 11.58
C ILE A 136 -15.34 16.25 10.22
N GLY A 137 -14.83 15.60 9.18
CA GLY A 137 -15.42 15.59 7.84
C GLY A 137 -16.83 15.00 7.84
N ALA A 138 -17.03 13.85 8.50
CA ALA A 138 -18.32 13.18 8.58
C ALA A 138 -19.37 13.96 9.39
N ILE A 139 -18.98 14.64 10.49
CA ILE A 139 -19.87 15.56 11.22
C ILE A 139 -20.29 16.72 10.31
N TRP A 140 -19.35 17.28 9.54
CA TRP A 140 -19.63 18.37 8.63
C TRP A 140 -20.56 17.90 7.50
N PHE A 141 -20.29 16.74 6.90
CA PHE A 141 -21.15 16.11 5.89
C PHE A 141 -22.59 15.93 6.38
N ALA A 142 -22.78 15.37 7.59
CA ALA A 142 -24.12 15.16 8.18
C ALA A 142 -24.89 16.48 8.41
N ARG A 143 -24.18 17.61 8.47
CA ARG A 143 -24.70 18.95 8.75
C ARG A 143 -24.66 19.87 7.53
N VAL A 144 -24.43 19.36 6.32
CA VAL A 144 -24.41 20.14 5.09
C VAL A 144 -25.73 20.91 4.89
N GLN A 145 -25.61 22.19 4.53
CA GLN A 145 -26.73 23.09 4.20
C GLN A 145 -26.46 23.94 2.95
N SER A 146 -25.19 24.11 2.56
CA SER A 146 -24.78 24.88 1.38
C SER A 146 -23.91 24.04 0.44
N THR A 147 -23.90 24.42 -0.84
CA THR A 147 -22.97 23.89 -1.86
C THR A 147 -21.51 23.92 -1.39
N ARG A 148 -21.11 25.00 -0.70
CA ARG A 148 -19.73 25.12 -0.18
C ARG A 148 -19.45 24.09 0.91
N ASP A 149 -20.44 23.80 1.75
CA ASP A 149 -20.30 22.79 2.80
C ASP A 149 -20.12 21.42 2.18
N SER A 150 -20.89 21.11 1.12
CA SER A 150 -20.80 19.84 0.39
C SER A 150 -19.40 19.62 -0.22
N ILE A 151 -18.78 20.68 -0.74
CA ILE A 151 -17.44 20.60 -1.35
C ILE A 151 -16.33 20.51 -0.28
N TRP A 152 -16.35 21.38 0.73
CA TRP A 152 -15.21 21.48 1.67
C TRP A 152 -15.18 20.41 2.75
N ASN A 153 -16.32 19.78 3.08
CA ASN A 153 -16.30 18.63 3.99
C ASN A 153 -15.45 17.47 3.42
N GLN A 154 -15.46 17.32 2.09
CA GLN A 154 -14.78 16.22 1.40
C GLN A 154 -13.26 16.30 1.52
N LEU A 155 -12.71 17.50 1.72
CA LEU A 155 -11.29 17.67 2.01
C LEU A 155 -10.86 16.92 3.29
N PHE A 156 -11.72 16.97 4.32
CA PHE A 156 -11.44 16.33 5.61
C PHE A 156 -11.67 14.81 5.56
N VAL A 157 -12.68 14.38 4.81
CA VAL A 157 -12.92 12.96 4.53
C VAL A 157 -11.73 12.38 3.75
N GLY A 158 -11.29 13.02 2.68
CA GLY A 158 -10.11 12.60 1.91
C GLY A 158 -8.82 12.60 2.74
N ALA A 159 -8.59 13.64 3.55
CA ALA A 159 -7.44 13.67 4.45
C ALA A 159 -7.42 12.52 5.48
N SER A 160 -8.57 11.91 5.78
CA SER A 160 -8.63 10.75 6.67
C SER A 160 -8.09 9.47 6.02
N GLU A 161 -8.26 9.32 4.71
CA GLU A 161 -7.82 8.15 3.95
C GLU A 161 -6.32 8.16 3.65
N ALA A 162 -5.66 9.31 3.74
CA ALA A 162 -4.21 9.44 3.58
C ALA A 162 -3.36 8.50 4.46
N CYS A 163 -3.85 8.09 5.63
CA CYS A 163 -3.13 7.10 6.44
C CYS A 163 -3.13 5.70 5.81
N ALA A 164 -4.17 5.34 5.07
CA ALA A 164 -4.30 4.08 4.36
C ALA A 164 -3.34 4.01 3.17
N GLU A 165 -3.13 5.14 2.47
CA GLU A 165 -2.32 5.21 1.25
C GLU A 165 -0.84 4.87 1.47
N ALA A 166 -0.23 5.32 2.57
CA ALA A 166 1.21 5.12 2.81
C ALA A 166 1.54 4.44 4.15
N ASN A 167 0.87 4.80 5.24
CA ASN A 167 1.27 4.31 6.57
C ASN A 167 0.88 2.86 6.80
N VAL A 168 -0.27 2.41 6.29
CA VAL A 168 -0.70 1.00 6.40
C VAL A 168 0.28 0.09 5.70
N GLN A 169 0.62 0.44 4.46
CA GLN A 169 1.60 -0.28 3.65
C GLN A 169 2.96 -0.39 4.35
N LEU A 170 3.43 0.69 4.97
CA LEU A 170 4.65 0.69 5.79
C LEU A 170 4.54 -0.21 7.04
N SER A 171 3.41 -0.14 7.78
CA SER A 171 3.16 -1.02 8.93
C SER A 171 3.17 -2.49 8.53
N LEU A 172 2.59 -2.82 7.37
CA LEU A 172 2.53 -4.17 6.85
C LEU A 172 3.90 -4.67 6.40
N SER A 173 4.70 -3.82 5.73
CA SER A 173 6.06 -4.21 5.29
C SER A 173 7.01 -4.52 6.44
N ASP A 174 6.74 -4.01 7.65
CA ASP A 174 7.55 -4.30 8.83
C ASP A 174 7.19 -5.61 9.54
N LEU A 175 5.99 -6.12 9.32
CA LEU A 175 5.48 -7.32 9.98
C LEU A 175 5.79 -8.60 9.20
N PHE A 176 6.02 -8.50 7.89
CA PHE A 176 6.14 -9.65 6.99
C PHE A 176 7.40 -9.60 6.13
N PHE A 177 7.91 -10.78 5.81
CA PHE A 177 9.09 -10.96 4.98
C PHE A 177 8.79 -10.72 3.49
N GLN A 178 9.83 -10.44 2.70
CA GLN A 178 9.72 -10.11 1.28
C GLN A 178 8.88 -11.11 0.46
N HIS A 179 9.08 -12.41 0.68
CA HIS A 179 8.36 -13.47 -0.05
C HIS A 179 6.85 -13.56 0.27
N GLN A 180 6.35 -12.81 1.25
CA GLN A 180 4.94 -12.74 1.63
C GLN A 180 4.32 -11.36 1.34
N ARG A 181 5.10 -10.41 0.80
CA ARG A 181 4.69 -9.01 0.66
C ARG A 181 3.50 -8.85 -0.28
N GLY A 182 3.47 -9.55 -1.40
CA GLY A 182 2.35 -9.45 -2.35
C GLY A 182 1.04 -9.93 -1.73
N THR A 183 1.07 -11.02 -0.98
CA THR A 183 -0.12 -11.54 -0.29
C THR A 183 -0.65 -10.53 0.73
N VAL A 184 0.26 -9.86 1.44
CA VAL A 184 -0.10 -8.88 2.46
C VAL A 184 -0.64 -7.59 1.83
N LEU A 185 -0.06 -7.15 0.71
CA LEU A 185 -0.57 -6.03 -0.06
C LEU A 185 -1.91 -6.35 -0.73
N GLY A 186 -2.09 -7.58 -1.21
CA GLY A 186 -3.39 -8.05 -1.70
C GLY A 186 -4.47 -8.03 -0.63
N ILE A 187 -4.14 -8.31 0.64
CA ILE A 187 -5.09 -8.16 1.77
C ILE A 187 -5.42 -6.68 2.00
N TYR A 188 -4.43 -5.79 1.88
CA TYR A 188 -4.65 -4.34 1.98
C TYR A 188 -5.54 -3.82 0.84
N VAL A 189 -5.23 -4.14 -0.41
CA VAL A 189 -6.03 -3.76 -1.58
C VAL A 189 -7.44 -4.37 -1.51
N LEU A 190 -7.57 -5.59 -0.98
CA LEU A 190 -8.87 -6.19 -0.71
C LEU A 190 -9.66 -5.39 0.34
N ALA A 191 -9.01 -4.91 1.41
CA ALA A 191 -9.66 -4.08 2.40
C ALA A 191 -10.14 -2.74 1.79
N THR A 192 -9.31 -2.10 0.96
CA THR A 192 -9.71 -0.92 0.18
C THR A 192 -10.88 -1.24 -0.74
N SER A 193 -10.82 -2.36 -1.49
CA SER A 193 -11.90 -2.82 -2.38
C SER A 193 -13.22 -2.99 -1.64
N ILE A 194 -13.19 -3.65 -0.48
CA ILE A 194 -14.37 -3.85 0.35
C ILE A 194 -14.92 -2.48 0.77
N GLY A 195 -14.08 -1.57 1.22
CA GLY A 195 -14.50 -0.21 1.57
C GLY A 195 -15.17 0.52 0.41
N THR A 196 -14.45 0.64 -0.71
CA THR A 196 -14.88 1.36 -1.92
C THR A 196 -16.20 0.87 -2.48
N TYR A 197 -16.43 -0.45 -2.56
CA TYR A 197 -17.66 -1.00 -3.15
C TYR A 197 -18.78 -1.24 -2.13
N LEU A 198 -18.45 -1.54 -0.87
CA LEU A 198 -19.47 -1.76 0.17
C LEU A 198 -19.99 -0.46 0.77
N GLY A 199 -19.18 0.60 0.79
CA GLY A 199 -19.56 1.92 1.28
C GLY A 199 -20.84 2.46 0.61
N PRO A 200 -20.87 2.63 -0.72
CA PRO A 200 -22.06 3.06 -1.46
C PRO A 200 -23.27 2.14 -1.26
N ILE A 201 -23.06 0.82 -1.15
CA ILE A 201 -24.16 -0.12 -0.88
C ILE A 201 -24.81 0.20 0.47
N ILE A 202 -24.02 0.29 1.54
CA ILE A 202 -24.51 0.58 2.89
C ILE A 202 -25.16 1.98 2.91
N ALA A 203 -24.51 2.97 2.29
CA ALA A 203 -24.99 4.34 2.24
C ALA A 203 -26.32 4.47 1.49
N GLY A 204 -26.49 3.76 0.36
CA GLY A 204 -27.75 3.72 -0.38
C GLY A 204 -28.90 3.13 0.42
N TYR A 205 -28.66 2.08 1.23
CA TYR A 205 -29.66 1.56 2.16
C TYR A 205 -30.01 2.53 3.30
N ILE A 206 -29.03 3.29 3.80
CA ILE A 206 -29.26 4.31 4.84
C ILE A 206 -30.08 5.47 4.26
N ALA A 207 -29.70 5.97 3.07
CA ALA A 207 -30.39 7.07 2.40
C ALA A 207 -31.83 6.73 2.01
N GLY A 208 -32.08 5.52 1.51
CA GLY A 208 -33.43 5.04 1.18
C GLY A 208 -34.27 4.66 2.42
N GLY A 209 -33.66 4.63 3.61
CA GLY A 209 -34.34 4.30 4.85
C GLY A 209 -35.09 5.48 5.49
N PRO A 210 -35.84 5.24 6.58
CA PRO A 210 -36.63 6.26 7.26
C PRO A 210 -35.78 7.34 7.95
N LEU A 211 -34.47 7.09 8.13
CA LEU A 211 -33.53 7.99 8.78
C LEU A 211 -33.06 9.11 7.84
N GLY A 212 -33.10 8.89 6.52
CA GLY A 212 -32.66 9.84 5.50
C GLY A 212 -31.14 9.90 5.29
N TRP A 213 -30.73 10.60 4.24
CA TRP A 213 -29.34 10.65 3.75
C TRP A 213 -28.32 11.20 4.75
N ARG A 214 -28.73 12.10 5.66
CA ARG A 214 -27.83 12.67 6.69
C ARG A 214 -27.24 11.63 7.65
N TRP A 215 -27.94 10.51 7.82
CA TRP A 215 -27.46 9.45 8.70
C TRP A 215 -26.28 8.68 8.14
N ILE A 216 -25.96 8.81 6.85
CA ILE A 216 -24.71 8.31 6.27
C ILE A 216 -23.53 8.89 7.08
N GLY A 217 -23.46 10.22 7.20
CA GLY A 217 -22.42 10.89 7.99
C GLY A 217 -22.44 10.53 9.48
N TRP A 218 -23.62 10.44 10.11
CA TRP A 218 -23.70 10.08 11.53
C TRP A 218 -23.22 8.66 11.84
N TRP A 219 -23.50 7.70 10.96
CA TRP A 219 -22.95 6.35 11.08
C TRP A 219 -21.43 6.35 10.92
N SER A 220 -20.92 7.09 9.93
CA SER A 220 -19.47 7.26 9.73
C SER A 220 -18.79 7.87 10.96
N VAL A 221 -19.44 8.82 11.66
CA VAL A 221 -18.96 9.38 12.93
C VAL A 221 -18.92 8.33 14.04
N ILE A 222 -19.98 7.55 14.22
CA ILE A 222 -20.07 6.53 15.27
C ILE A 222 -18.98 5.47 15.07
N ILE A 223 -18.88 4.93 13.86
CA ILE A 223 -17.93 3.85 13.55
C ILE A 223 -16.50 4.37 13.64
N SER A 224 -16.19 5.54 13.09
CA SER A 224 -14.85 6.13 13.15
C SER A 224 -14.45 6.48 14.58
N SER A 225 -15.35 7.02 15.40
CA SER A 225 -15.07 7.32 16.81
C SER A 225 -14.81 6.06 17.63
N CYS A 226 -15.59 5.00 17.42
CA CYS A 226 -15.33 3.69 18.02
C CYS A 226 -13.97 3.13 17.59
N THR A 227 -13.62 3.29 16.31
CA THR A 227 -12.33 2.85 15.76
C THR A 227 -11.16 3.60 16.38
N ILE A 228 -11.28 4.91 16.59
CA ILE A 228 -10.29 5.72 17.31
C ILE A 228 -10.08 5.16 18.72
N LEU A 229 -11.15 4.83 19.45
CA LEU A 229 -11.04 4.26 20.80
C LEU A 229 -10.33 2.90 20.78
N VAL A 230 -10.71 2.01 19.85
CA VAL A 230 -10.06 0.70 19.72
C VAL A 230 -8.58 0.85 19.38
N CYS A 231 -8.23 1.72 18.43
CA CYS A 231 -6.84 1.98 18.06
C CYS A 231 -6.06 2.66 19.21
N TYR A 232 -6.73 3.50 20.00
CA TYR A 232 -6.13 4.12 21.17
C TYR A 232 -5.80 3.11 22.28
N PHE A 233 -6.52 2.00 22.41
CA PHE A 233 -6.22 1.00 23.45
C PHE A 233 -5.45 -0.23 22.94
N THR A 234 -5.48 -0.53 21.65
CA THR A 234 -5.02 -1.84 21.14
C THR A 234 -4.07 -1.77 19.96
N LEU A 235 -3.95 -0.63 19.26
CA LEU A 235 -2.99 -0.48 18.17
C LEU A 235 -1.61 -0.27 18.77
N GLU A 236 -0.67 -1.15 18.42
CA GLU A 236 0.71 -1.07 18.87
C GLU A 236 1.61 -0.46 17.79
N GLU A 237 2.69 0.17 18.21
CA GLU A 237 3.67 0.78 17.31
C GLU A 237 4.51 -0.29 16.58
N THR A 238 4.70 -0.11 15.27
CA THR A 238 5.50 -1.00 14.41
C THR A 238 6.86 -0.40 14.05
N MET A 239 7.13 0.87 14.37
CA MET A 239 8.44 1.48 14.16
C MET A 239 9.55 0.73 14.92
N PHE A 240 10.55 0.25 14.18
CA PHE A 240 11.74 -0.41 14.74
C PHE A 240 12.98 -0.11 13.88
N ASP A 241 13.99 0.51 14.48
CA ASP A 241 15.27 0.82 13.84
C ASP A 241 16.10 -0.47 13.73
N ARG A 242 16.04 -1.15 12.57
CA ARG A 242 16.86 -2.34 12.29
C ARG A 242 18.29 -1.92 11.93
N PRO A 243 19.33 -2.67 12.37
CA PRO A 243 20.69 -2.43 11.91
C PRO A 243 20.79 -2.68 10.40
N GLU A 244 21.63 -1.91 9.70
CA GLU A 244 21.83 -2.02 8.23
C GLU A 244 22.20 -3.46 7.81
N SER A 245 22.92 -4.19 8.66
CA SER A 245 23.27 -5.61 8.43
C SER A 245 22.08 -6.56 8.34
N ALA A 246 20.88 -6.17 8.79
CA ALA A 246 19.66 -6.96 8.63
C ALA A 246 19.14 -6.95 7.18
N TYR A 247 19.57 -5.99 6.36
CA TYR A 247 19.20 -5.84 4.96
C TYR A 247 20.29 -6.33 3.99
N GLU A 248 21.49 -6.63 4.48
CA GLU A 248 22.60 -7.17 3.67
C GLU A 248 22.54 -8.71 3.61
N VAL A 249 21.96 -9.23 2.52
CA VAL A 249 22.15 -10.63 2.11
C VAL A 249 23.21 -10.65 1.01
N PRO A 250 24.45 -11.13 1.28
CA PRO A 250 25.51 -11.11 0.28
C PRO A 250 25.12 -11.97 -0.93
N ILE A 251 25.11 -11.36 -2.12
CA ILE A 251 24.80 -12.03 -3.39
C ILE A 251 25.97 -12.94 -3.82
N ASN A 252 27.19 -12.63 -3.36
CA ASN A 252 28.41 -13.33 -3.77
C ASN A 252 29.05 -14.12 -2.62
N GLY A 253 28.85 -15.45 -2.65
CA GLY A 253 29.71 -16.43 -1.99
C GLY A 253 30.87 -16.89 -2.87
N PHE A 254 31.42 -16.02 -3.72
CA PHE A 254 32.59 -16.31 -4.57
C PHE A 254 33.61 -15.17 -4.47
N ASP A 255 34.89 -15.56 -4.29
CA ASP A 255 36.10 -14.74 -4.13
C ASP A 255 36.45 -14.17 -2.75
N SER A 256 36.34 -15.02 -1.73
CA SER A 256 37.40 -15.04 -0.71
C SER A 256 38.06 -16.40 -0.73
N GLN A 257 39.17 -16.50 -1.48
CA GLN A 257 40.17 -17.53 -1.22
C GLN A 257 40.58 -17.39 0.25
N VAL A 258 39.97 -18.19 1.10
CA VAL A 258 40.56 -18.58 2.37
C VAL A 258 41.90 -19.20 1.98
N LYS A 259 42.98 -18.47 2.24
CA LYS A 259 44.31 -19.09 2.35
C LYS A 259 44.21 -20.08 3.48
N ILE A 260 43.93 -21.33 3.13
CA ILE A 260 44.13 -22.48 4.01
C ILE A 260 45.64 -22.56 4.17
N GLU A 261 46.17 -22.11 5.31
CA GLU A 261 47.50 -22.52 5.74
C GLU A 261 47.45 -24.04 5.96
N GLU A 262 48.28 -24.76 5.20
CA GLU A 262 48.44 -26.21 5.30
C GLU A 262 48.91 -26.62 6.70
N PRO A 263 48.38 -27.73 7.27
CA PRO A 263 48.82 -28.22 8.56
C PRO A 263 50.21 -28.87 8.43
N GLN A 264 51.24 -28.23 8.97
CA GLN A 264 52.53 -28.88 9.16
C GLN A 264 52.45 -29.92 10.27
N LEU A 265 52.62 -31.19 9.89
CA LEU A 265 52.85 -32.31 10.81
C LEU A 265 54.07 -32.03 11.70
N ARG A 266 53.89 -32.16 13.02
CA ARG A 266 54.99 -32.52 13.92
C ARG A 266 54.51 -33.46 15.03
N ASN A 267 55.02 -34.68 14.96
CA ASN A 267 54.91 -35.74 15.97
C ASN A 267 55.50 -35.28 17.31
N SER A 268 54.86 -35.65 18.43
CA SER A 268 55.31 -36.75 19.31
C SER A 268 54.72 -36.62 20.72
N ASN A 269 54.09 -37.70 21.19
CA ASN A 269 54.02 -38.21 22.56
C ASN A 269 54.25 -37.24 23.73
N GLU A 270 53.22 -37.04 24.57
CA GLU A 270 53.33 -37.26 26.02
C GLU A 270 51.94 -37.35 26.66
N LYS A 271 51.77 -38.38 27.51
CA LYS A 271 50.67 -38.52 28.46
C LYS A 271 50.88 -37.51 29.58
N GLU A 272 49.83 -36.87 30.09
CA GLU A 272 49.50 -36.84 31.53
C GLU A 272 48.26 -35.98 31.86
N THR A 273 47.33 -36.63 32.56
CA THR A 273 46.67 -36.17 33.80
C THR A 273 45.75 -34.95 33.79
N ALA A 274 44.47 -35.24 34.03
CA ALA A 274 43.49 -34.32 34.57
C ALA A 274 43.90 -33.84 35.98
N LEU A 275 44.04 -32.53 36.17
CA LEU A 275 43.90 -31.89 37.49
C LEU A 275 43.64 -30.38 37.33
N ALA A 276 42.79 -29.89 38.22
CA ALA A 276 42.14 -28.60 38.20
C ALA A 276 43.10 -27.39 38.32
N ALA A 277 42.80 -26.32 37.59
CA ALA A 277 43.17 -24.95 37.94
C ALA A 277 42.08 -23.99 37.47
N SER A 278 41.51 -23.25 38.42
CA SER A 278 40.45 -22.25 38.25
C SER A 278 41.03 -20.85 37.95
N PRO A 279 40.15 -19.83 37.84
CA PRO A 279 39.91 -19.01 36.66
C PRO A 279 40.95 -17.90 36.42
N SER A 280 41.27 -17.59 35.16
CA SER A 280 42.01 -16.36 34.82
C SER A 280 41.06 -15.35 34.18
N ASP A 281 41.09 -14.16 34.75
CA ASP A 281 40.33 -12.97 34.40
C ASP A 281 40.42 -12.62 32.92
N THR A 282 39.36 -12.92 32.18
CA THR A 282 38.95 -12.14 31.02
C THR A 282 37.53 -11.68 31.32
N PRO A 283 37.24 -10.36 31.32
CA PRO A 283 35.87 -9.91 31.46
C PRO A 283 35.07 -10.57 30.32
N PRO A 284 33.96 -11.26 30.61
CA PRO A 284 33.11 -11.77 29.56
C PRO A 284 32.70 -10.57 28.71
N ILE A 285 32.93 -10.67 27.39
CA ILE A 285 32.27 -9.81 26.41
C ILE A 285 30.82 -9.72 26.86
N PRO A 286 30.26 -8.52 27.13
CA PRO A 286 28.91 -8.44 27.65
C PRO A 286 28.01 -9.13 26.64
N LEU A 287 27.39 -10.25 27.05
CA LEU A 287 26.25 -10.82 26.34
C LEU A 287 25.34 -9.63 26.10
N CYS A 288 25.16 -9.25 24.83
CA CYS A 288 24.31 -8.16 24.42
C CYS A 288 22.98 -8.34 25.18
N SER A 289 22.69 -7.45 26.12
CA SER A 289 21.49 -7.55 26.92
C SER A 289 20.32 -7.42 25.96
N THR A 290 19.73 -8.54 25.56
CA THR A 290 18.51 -8.55 24.76
C THR A 290 17.53 -7.58 25.43
N PRO A 291 17.06 -6.53 24.75
CA PRO A 291 16.20 -5.53 25.36
C PRO A 291 15.02 -6.25 26.01
N ALA A 292 14.80 -6.03 27.30
CA ALA A 292 13.65 -6.61 27.99
C ALA A 292 12.38 -6.18 27.26
N GLN A 293 11.41 -7.10 27.17
CA GLN A 293 10.11 -6.80 26.59
C GLN A 293 9.49 -5.58 27.27
N LYS A 294 9.24 -4.50 26.51
CA LYS A 294 8.58 -3.29 27.04
C LYS A 294 7.22 -3.66 27.64
N PRO A 295 6.78 -3.05 28.77
CA PRO A 295 5.44 -3.26 29.30
C PRO A 295 4.38 -2.77 28.30
N PHE A 296 3.18 -3.37 28.32
CA PHE A 296 2.09 -3.08 27.37
C PHE A 296 1.75 -1.59 27.25
N ARG A 297 1.78 -0.84 28.37
CA ARG A 297 1.54 0.61 28.37
C ARG A 297 2.59 1.42 27.59
N GLU A 298 3.84 0.97 27.57
CA GLU A 298 4.90 1.61 26.78
C GLU A 298 4.82 1.23 25.30
N ARG A 299 4.25 0.06 24.97
CA ARG A 299 3.98 -0.35 23.58
C ARG A 299 2.84 0.43 22.94
N ILE A 300 1.93 0.95 23.77
CA ILE A 300 0.77 1.76 23.37
C ILE A 300 1.02 3.23 23.71
N GLN A 301 2.27 3.69 23.63
CA GLN A 301 2.54 5.13 23.64
C GLN A 301 1.99 5.76 22.37
N LEU A 302 1.34 6.92 22.50
CA LEU A 302 0.74 7.62 21.36
C LEU A 302 1.81 8.19 20.44
N ILE A 303 2.89 8.70 21.03
CA ILE A 303 4.03 9.28 20.32
C ILE A 303 5.25 8.43 20.67
N THR A 304 5.85 7.84 19.66
CA THR A 304 7.11 7.12 19.77
C THR A 304 8.16 7.95 19.03
N PRO A 305 8.88 8.85 19.72
CA PRO A 305 9.85 9.71 19.05
C PRO A 305 10.99 8.88 18.45
N ALA A 306 11.39 9.24 17.23
CA ALA A 306 12.53 8.62 16.56
C ALA A 306 13.82 8.79 17.36
N SER A 307 14.73 7.82 17.26
CA SER A 307 16.04 7.84 17.94
C SER A 307 16.91 9.04 17.55
N ASN A 308 16.70 9.60 16.36
CA ASN A 308 17.43 10.72 15.77
C ASN A 308 16.74 12.10 15.91
N ILE A 309 15.61 12.20 16.61
CA ILE A 309 14.88 13.48 16.75
C ILE A 309 15.69 14.49 17.60
N LYS A 310 15.80 15.73 17.11
CA LYS A 310 16.47 16.84 17.82
C LYS A 310 15.45 17.90 18.23
N GLY A 311 15.28 18.09 19.53
CA GLY A 311 14.34 19.07 20.08
C GLY A 311 12.88 18.71 19.77
N THR A 312 12.14 19.62 19.13
CA THR A 312 10.74 19.39 18.70
C THR A 312 10.62 18.72 17.33
N GLY A 313 11.74 18.54 16.60
CA GLY A 313 11.74 17.96 15.26
C GLY A 313 11.17 18.86 14.14
N PHE A 314 10.76 20.11 14.42
CA PHE A 314 10.10 20.97 13.42
C PHE A 314 10.96 21.23 12.17
N LYS A 315 12.27 21.54 12.35
CA LYS A 315 13.19 21.69 11.21
C LYS A 315 13.40 20.37 10.46
N GLN A 316 13.47 19.26 11.19
CA GLN A 316 13.60 17.92 10.61
C GLN A 316 12.36 17.55 9.81
N TYR A 317 11.16 17.91 10.28
CA TYR A 317 9.90 17.69 9.58
C TYR A 317 9.90 18.34 8.19
N PHE A 318 10.19 19.64 8.10
CA PHE A 318 10.23 20.31 6.79
C PHE A 318 11.37 19.80 5.91
N SER A 319 12.54 19.55 6.50
CA SER A 319 13.66 18.97 5.75
C SER A 319 13.30 17.61 5.16
N ARG A 320 12.61 16.76 5.92
CA ARG A 320 12.11 15.45 5.48
C ARG A 320 10.99 15.59 4.46
N LEU A 321 10.07 16.54 4.63
CA LEU A 321 9.01 16.82 3.65
C LEU A 321 9.58 17.16 2.26
N PHE A 322 10.54 18.10 2.19
CA PHE A 322 11.20 18.44 0.93
C PHE A 322 12.12 17.34 0.42
N HIS A 323 12.70 16.54 1.33
CA HIS A 323 13.45 15.35 0.96
C HIS A 323 12.55 14.31 0.27
N THR A 324 11.34 14.07 0.80
CA THR A 324 10.36 13.16 0.21
C THR A 324 10.06 13.54 -1.24
N LEU A 325 10.00 14.82 -1.62
CA LEU A 325 9.76 15.21 -3.03
C LEU A 325 10.78 14.64 -4.04
N ARG A 326 11.97 14.21 -3.61
CA ARG A 326 12.96 13.56 -4.49
C ARG A 326 12.48 12.19 -5.01
N ILE A 327 11.46 11.60 -4.40
CA ILE A 327 10.89 10.31 -4.83
C ILE A 327 10.26 10.36 -6.24
N PHE A 328 9.84 11.53 -6.71
CA PHE A 328 9.36 11.70 -8.09
C PHE A 328 10.47 11.54 -9.14
N SER A 329 11.74 11.42 -8.73
CA SER A 329 12.85 11.11 -9.64
C SER A 329 12.96 9.63 -10.02
N PHE A 330 12.20 8.75 -9.37
CA PHE A 330 12.25 7.31 -9.61
C PHE A 330 11.14 6.86 -10.58
N PRO A 331 11.47 6.25 -11.73
CA PRO A 331 10.48 5.80 -12.71
C PRO A 331 9.48 4.77 -12.17
N ALA A 332 9.88 3.94 -11.20
CA ALA A 332 8.98 2.96 -10.59
C ALA A 332 7.82 3.62 -9.84
N VAL A 333 8.06 4.78 -9.20
CA VAL A 333 7.03 5.55 -8.49
C VAL A 333 5.99 6.08 -9.49
N TRP A 334 6.45 6.62 -10.62
CA TRP A 334 5.56 7.04 -11.70
C TRP A 334 4.76 5.88 -12.28
N TYR A 335 5.40 4.75 -12.54
CA TYR A 335 4.70 3.58 -13.04
C TYR A 335 3.60 3.12 -12.09
N SER A 336 3.89 2.92 -10.79
CA SER A 336 2.89 2.46 -9.83
C SER A 336 1.80 3.51 -9.60
N GLY A 337 2.15 4.80 -9.55
CA GLY A 337 1.18 5.89 -9.48
C GLY A 337 0.28 5.99 -10.70
N LEU A 338 0.79 5.76 -11.91
CA LEU A 338 0.02 5.74 -13.15
C LEU A 338 -0.93 4.55 -13.21
N GLN A 339 -0.49 3.35 -12.79
CA GLN A 339 -1.36 2.17 -12.73
C GLN A 339 -2.52 2.40 -11.77
N TRP A 340 -2.21 2.79 -10.54
CA TRP A 340 -3.23 3.01 -9.50
C TRP A 340 -4.17 4.18 -9.84
N GLY A 341 -3.62 5.31 -10.29
CA GLY A 341 -4.40 6.49 -10.69
C GLY A 341 -5.30 6.27 -11.89
N ALA A 342 -4.87 5.46 -12.85
CA ALA A 342 -5.74 5.07 -13.96
C ALA A 342 -6.95 4.30 -13.45
N GLN A 343 -6.76 3.31 -12.57
CA GLN A 343 -7.87 2.53 -12.02
C GLN A 343 -8.84 3.40 -11.20
N ASP A 344 -8.34 4.35 -10.41
CA ASP A 344 -9.16 5.32 -9.67
C ASP A 344 -9.95 6.25 -10.61
N ALA A 345 -9.33 6.70 -11.70
CA ALA A 345 -10.00 7.48 -12.72
C ALA A 345 -11.14 6.69 -13.39
N TRP A 346 -10.91 5.42 -13.74
CA TRP A 346 -11.93 4.61 -14.39
C TRP A 346 -13.09 4.27 -13.45
N LEU A 347 -12.79 4.04 -12.17
CA LEU A 347 -13.80 3.88 -11.14
C LEU A 347 -14.70 5.12 -11.08
N THR A 348 -14.13 6.32 -11.17
CA THR A 348 -14.90 7.57 -11.19
C THR A 348 -15.87 7.61 -12.37
N PHE A 349 -15.42 7.28 -13.59
CA PHE A 349 -16.30 7.24 -14.76
C PHE A 349 -17.43 6.21 -14.63
N TYR A 350 -17.14 5.05 -14.05
CA TYR A 350 -18.15 4.05 -13.75
C TYR A 350 -19.21 4.61 -12.78
N LEU A 351 -18.79 5.17 -11.64
CA LEU A 351 -19.70 5.70 -10.62
C LEU A 351 -20.54 6.87 -11.17
N THR A 352 -19.94 7.77 -11.94
CA THR A 352 -20.69 8.87 -12.58
C THR A 352 -21.71 8.35 -13.60
N LEU A 353 -21.33 7.38 -14.46
CA LEU A 353 -22.26 6.79 -15.43
C LEU A 353 -23.42 6.05 -14.75
N GLU A 354 -23.14 5.35 -13.65
CA GLU A 354 -24.14 4.66 -12.84
C GLU A 354 -25.25 5.63 -12.42
N GLU A 355 -24.87 6.77 -11.83
CA GLU A 355 -25.78 7.79 -11.35
C GLU A 355 -26.50 8.53 -12.49
N ASP A 356 -25.82 8.83 -13.59
CA ASP A 356 -26.35 9.65 -14.69
C ASP A 356 -27.25 8.89 -15.68
N ASN A 357 -27.08 7.56 -15.83
CA ASN A 357 -27.80 6.78 -16.85
C ASN A 357 -28.73 5.71 -16.27
N TRP A 358 -28.31 4.99 -15.22
CA TRP A 358 -29.06 3.82 -14.74
C TRP A 358 -30.23 4.19 -13.82
N THR A 359 -30.18 5.35 -13.19
CA THR A 359 -31.27 5.91 -12.37
C THR A 359 -32.46 6.41 -13.21
N TYR A 360 -32.22 6.73 -14.48
CA TYR A 360 -33.23 7.20 -15.43
C TYR A 360 -33.73 6.08 -16.36
N ALA A 361 -34.68 6.41 -17.24
CA ALA A 361 -35.19 5.48 -18.25
C ALA A 361 -34.05 5.06 -19.21
N PRO A 362 -33.96 3.78 -19.61
CA PRO A 362 -34.98 2.72 -19.51
C PRO A 362 -35.01 1.89 -18.22
N TRP A 363 -33.96 1.92 -17.38
CA TRP A 363 -33.86 1.01 -16.22
C TRP A 363 -34.55 1.52 -14.96
N ASN A 364 -34.57 2.84 -14.73
CA ASN A 364 -35.18 3.49 -13.57
C ASN A 364 -34.77 2.86 -12.22
N TYR A 365 -33.47 2.63 -12.02
CA TYR A 365 -32.98 2.06 -10.77
C TYR A 365 -33.24 3.00 -9.59
N SER A 366 -33.62 2.42 -8.46
CA SER A 366 -33.64 3.14 -7.18
C SER A 366 -32.22 3.30 -6.64
N THR A 367 -32.03 4.14 -5.62
CA THR A 367 -30.76 4.29 -4.90
C THR A 367 -30.19 2.94 -4.43
N ILE A 368 -31.05 1.98 -4.06
CA ILE A 368 -30.64 0.62 -3.68
C ILE A 368 -30.19 -0.19 -4.91
N GLY A 369 -30.92 -0.07 -6.03
CA GLY A 369 -30.58 -0.74 -7.29
C GLY A 369 -29.23 -0.29 -7.84
N SER A 370 -28.96 1.02 -7.78
CA SER A 370 -27.67 1.62 -8.10
C SER A 370 -26.57 1.01 -7.23
N GLY A 371 -26.70 1.10 -5.89
CA GLY A 371 -25.74 0.52 -4.96
C GLY A 371 -25.39 -0.95 -5.26
N LEU A 372 -26.38 -1.78 -5.61
CA LEU A 372 -26.19 -3.20 -5.96
C LEU A 372 -25.30 -3.43 -7.19
N MET A 373 -25.10 -2.45 -8.07
CA MET A 373 -24.17 -2.53 -9.21
C MET A 373 -22.71 -2.66 -8.76
N ASN A 374 -22.38 -2.25 -7.53
CA ASN A 374 -21.05 -2.41 -6.94
C ASN A 374 -20.74 -3.86 -6.51
N VAL A 375 -21.76 -4.74 -6.40
CA VAL A 375 -21.56 -6.15 -5.98
C VAL A 375 -20.70 -6.94 -6.99
N PRO A 376 -20.98 -6.90 -8.31
CA PRO A 376 -20.06 -7.46 -9.30
C PRO A 376 -18.63 -6.92 -9.20
N CYS A 377 -18.45 -5.62 -9.02
CA CYS A 377 -17.12 -5.02 -8.88
C CYS A 377 -16.38 -5.59 -7.66
N LEU A 378 -17.08 -5.76 -6.53
CA LEU A 378 -16.52 -6.37 -5.33
C LEU A 378 -16.09 -7.83 -5.57
N ILE A 379 -16.92 -8.62 -6.26
CA ILE A 379 -16.58 -10.01 -6.61
C ILE A 379 -15.35 -10.05 -7.52
N GLY A 380 -15.32 -9.18 -8.53
CA GLY A 380 -14.18 -8.98 -9.41
C GLY A 380 -12.90 -8.65 -8.65
N ALA A 381 -12.99 -7.68 -7.73
CA ALA A 381 -11.85 -7.21 -6.94
C ALA A 381 -11.32 -8.28 -5.99
N ILE A 382 -12.17 -9.12 -5.39
CA ILE A 382 -11.74 -10.27 -4.58
C ILE A 382 -10.89 -11.24 -5.43
N ILE A 383 -11.36 -11.55 -6.65
CA ILE A 383 -10.63 -12.43 -7.58
C ILE A 383 -9.32 -11.75 -8.02
N GLY A 384 -9.36 -10.44 -8.28
CA GLY A 384 -8.22 -9.62 -8.65
C GLY A 384 -7.14 -9.59 -7.57
N CYS A 385 -7.50 -9.37 -6.31
CA CYS A 385 -6.57 -9.37 -5.18
C CYS A 385 -5.98 -10.76 -4.91
N PHE A 386 -6.78 -11.82 -5.08
CA PHE A 386 -6.26 -13.18 -4.98
C PHE A 386 -5.22 -13.49 -6.08
N TRP A 387 -5.46 -12.96 -7.29
CA TRP A 387 -4.54 -13.08 -8.43
C TRP A 387 -3.27 -12.23 -8.24
N GLY A 388 -3.42 -10.93 -7.99
CA GLY A 388 -2.34 -9.96 -7.85
C GLY A 388 -1.48 -10.16 -6.59
N GLY A 389 -2.05 -10.79 -5.55
CA GLY A 389 -1.38 -10.93 -4.26
C GLY A 389 -0.83 -12.34 -4.03
N TYR A 390 -1.71 -13.26 -3.64
CA TYR A 390 -1.30 -14.62 -3.27
C TYR A 390 -0.72 -15.40 -4.46
N LEU A 391 -1.44 -15.46 -5.59
CA LEU A 391 -0.94 -16.17 -6.77
C LEU A 391 0.34 -15.52 -7.34
N SER A 392 0.48 -14.21 -7.18
CA SER A 392 1.69 -13.49 -7.53
C SER A 392 2.91 -13.90 -6.73
N ASP A 393 2.81 -14.00 -5.41
CA ASP A 393 3.95 -14.47 -4.61
C ASP A 393 4.32 -15.92 -4.96
N VAL A 394 3.32 -16.79 -5.17
CA VAL A 394 3.55 -18.17 -5.60
C VAL A 394 4.25 -18.22 -6.96
N PHE A 395 3.79 -17.41 -7.91
CA PHE A 395 4.37 -17.35 -9.26
C PHE A 395 5.81 -16.87 -9.23
N VAL A 396 6.12 -15.77 -8.54
CA VAL A 396 7.47 -15.22 -8.49
C VAL A 396 8.44 -16.20 -7.81
N LEU A 397 8.03 -16.86 -6.73
CA LEU A 397 8.84 -17.91 -6.09
C LEU A 397 9.08 -19.11 -7.00
N TRP A 398 8.05 -19.56 -7.72
CA TRP A 398 8.18 -20.64 -8.68
C TRP A 398 9.08 -20.28 -9.86
N TYR A 399 8.91 -19.09 -10.42
CA TYR A 399 9.66 -18.59 -11.57
C TYR A 399 11.15 -18.43 -11.23
N SER A 400 11.45 -17.83 -10.08
CA SER A 400 12.81 -17.67 -9.56
C SER A 400 13.53 -19.01 -9.38
N LYS A 401 12.85 -20.00 -8.77
CA LYS A 401 13.41 -21.34 -8.57
C LYS A 401 13.68 -22.08 -9.88
N LYS A 402 12.75 -21.98 -10.83
CA LYS A 402 12.79 -22.78 -12.06
C LYS A 402 13.74 -22.21 -13.12
N TYR A 403 13.79 -20.88 -13.26
CA TYR A 403 14.46 -20.24 -14.40
C TYR A 403 15.62 -19.30 -14.01
N ARG A 404 15.74 -18.89 -12.73
CA ARG A 404 16.75 -17.92 -12.28
C ARG A 404 17.65 -18.42 -11.15
N HIS A 405 17.75 -19.74 -10.96
CA HIS A 405 18.63 -20.33 -9.94
C HIS A 405 18.43 -19.73 -8.53
N GLY A 406 17.18 -19.35 -8.18
CA GLY A 406 16.85 -18.79 -6.87
C GLY A 406 17.05 -17.28 -6.70
N ILE A 407 17.41 -16.56 -7.77
CA ILE A 407 17.47 -15.09 -7.79
C ILE A 407 16.07 -14.54 -8.13
N LEU A 408 15.57 -13.63 -7.31
CA LEU A 408 14.32 -12.90 -7.52
C LEU A 408 14.64 -11.50 -8.05
N GLU A 409 14.01 -11.12 -9.15
CA GLU A 409 14.00 -9.73 -9.63
C GLU A 409 12.60 -9.15 -9.47
N ALA A 410 12.49 -7.88 -9.04
CA ALA A 410 11.20 -7.19 -8.89
C ALA A 410 10.32 -7.27 -10.15
N GLU A 411 10.92 -7.23 -11.36
CA GLU A 411 10.19 -7.28 -12.63
C GLU A 411 9.53 -8.63 -12.92
N ASP A 412 9.95 -9.73 -12.27
CA ASP A 412 9.35 -11.05 -12.48
C ASP A 412 7.86 -11.05 -12.09
N ARG A 413 7.45 -10.16 -11.18
CA ARG A 413 6.05 -9.98 -10.75
C ARG A 413 5.16 -9.41 -11.87
N LEU A 414 5.72 -8.57 -12.72
CA LEU A 414 4.98 -7.81 -13.73
C LEU A 414 4.37 -8.69 -14.83
N TRP A 415 4.86 -9.92 -14.99
CA TRP A 415 4.24 -10.92 -15.88
C TRP A 415 2.79 -11.24 -15.52
N MET A 416 2.38 -11.01 -14.27
CA MET A 416 0.98 -11.25 -13.87
C MET A 416 0.03 -10.12 -14.24
N MET A 417 0.53 -9.04 -14.85
CA MET A 417 -0.29 -7.93 -15.34
C MET A 417 -0.97 -8.23 -16.70
N TYR A 418 -0.47 -9.16 -17.51
CA TYR A 418 -1.05 -9.43 -18.84
C TYR A 418 -2.53 -9.83 -18.83
N PRO A 419 -3.01 -10.70 -17.92
CA PRO A 419 -4.44 -10.96 -17.81
C PRO A 419 -5.25 -9.71 -17.48
N CYS A 420 -4.71 -8.84 -16.62
CA CYS A 420 -5.32 -7.54 -16.30
C CYS A 420 -5.48 -6.68 -17.55
N ALA A 421 -4.46 -6.65 -18.43
CA ALA A 421 -4.48 -5.91 -19.69
C ALA A 421 -5.58 -6.38 -20.67
N ILE A 422 -6.12 -7.59 -20.48
CA ILE A 422 -7.21 -8.11 -21.32
C ILE A 422 -8.56 -7.89 -20.64
N PHE A 423 -8.67 -8.31 -19.38
CA PHE A 423 -9.96 -8.30 -18.67
C PHE A 423 -10.41 -6.87 -18.33
N SER A 424 -9.53 -6.00 -17.86
CA SER A 424 -9.92 -4.66 -17.45
C SER A 424 -10.49 -3.82 -18.61
N PRO A 425 -9.84 -3.72 -19.79
CA PRO A 425 -10.40 -3.01 -20.94
C PRO A 425 -11.69 -3.66 -21.47
N MET A 426 -11.75 -4.99 -21.46
CA MET A 426 -12.95 -5.72 -21.86
C MET A 426 -14.14 -5.38 -20.95
N GLY A 427 -13.91 -5.21 -19.65
CA GLY A 427 -14.90 -4.72 -18.70
C GLY A 427 -15.44 -3.35 -19.08
N MET A 428 -14.55 -2.39 -19.38
CA MET A 428 -14.92 -1.05 -19.83
C MET A 428 -15.78 -1.08 -21.10
N PHE A 429 -15.38 -1.88 -22.10
CA PHE A 429 -16.15 -2.00 -23.33
C PHE A 429 -17.52 -2.62 -23.11
N ILE A 430 -17.62 -3.72 -22.35
CA ILE A 430 -18.89 -4.41 -22.11
C ILE A 430 -19.86 -3.51 -21.34
N PHE A 431 -19.38 -2.86 -20.28
CA PHE A 431 -20.22 -1.98 -19.46
C PHE A 431 -20.64 -0.71 -20.22
N GLY A 432 -19.69 -0.04 -20.86
CA GLY A 432 -19.95 1.20 -21.59
C GLY A 432 -20.81 1.02 -22.84
N LEU A 433 -20.51 0.02 -23.68
CA LEU A 433 -21.34 -0.29 -24.85
C LEU A 433 -22.69 -0.87 -24.44
N GLY A 434 -22.72 -1.67 -23.37
CA GLY A 434 -23.96 -2.20 -22.83
C GLY A 434 -24.89 -1.09 -22.34
N THR A 435 -24.36 -0.07 -21.69
CA THR A 435 -25.13 1.12 -21.29
C THR A 435 -25.56 1.94 -22.50
N ALA A 436 -24.66 2.19 -23.46
CA ALA A 436 -24.97 3.01 -24.64
C ALA A 436 -25.99 2.38 -25.60
N TYR A 437 -26.08 1.04 -25.65
CA TYR A 437 -27.06 0.30 -26.46
C TYR A 437 -28.24 -0.23 -25.67
N GLU A 438 -28.40 0.19 -24.41
CA GLU A 438 -29.51 -0.20 -23.54
C GLU A 438 -29.66 -1.73 -23.37
N TRP A 439 -28.54 -2.44 -23.20
CA TRP A 439 -28.55 -3.88 -22.97
C TRP A 439 -29.24 -4.27 -21.66
N SER A 440 -29.74 -5.50 -21.61
CA SER A 440 -30.24 -6.07 -20.36
C SER A 440 -29.13 -6.19 -19.33
N TRP A 441 -29.49 -6.11 -18.05
CA TRP A 441 -28.57 -6.05 -16.91
C TRP A 441 -27.45 -7.14 -16.86
N PRO A 442 -27.61 -8.39 -17.34
CA PRO A 442 -26.58 -9.41 -17.12
C PRO A 442 -25.23 -9.09 -17.75
N ALA A 443 -25.21 -8.58 -19.00
CA ALA A 443 -23.96 -8.34 -19.71
C ALA A 443 -23.17 -7.15 -19.11
N PRO A 444 -23.76 -5.97 -18.88
CA PRO A 444 -23.10 -4.88 -18.17
C PRO A 444 -22.55 -5.29 -16.80
N TYR A 445 -23.28 -6.11 -16.04
CA TYR A 445 -22.84 -6.59 -14.71
C TYR A 445 -21.61 -7.50 -14.80
N VAL A 446 -21.49 -8.34 -15.83
CA VAL A 446 -20.26 -9.10 -16.08
C VAL A 446 -19.10 -8.14 -16.41
N GLY A 447 -19.37 -7.07 -17.18
CA GLY A 447 -18.41 -6.00 -17.43
C GLY A 447 -17.90 -5.35 -16.15
N LEU A 448 -18.80 -5.03 -15.21
CA LEU A 448 -18.47 -4.51 -13.88
C LEU A 448 -17.58 -5.46 -13.08
N GLY A 449 -17.83 -6.77 -13.16
CA GLY A 449 -16.94 -7.77 -12.56
C GLY A 449 -15.52 -7.74 -13.13
N PHE A 450 -15.37 -7.50 -14.43
CA PHE A 450 -14.04 -7.35 -15.03
C PHE A 450 -13.35 -6.02 -14.68
N ILE A 451 -14.10 -4.93 -14.54
CA ILE A 451 -13.58 -3.66 -14.03
C ILE A 451 -13.04 -3.84 -12.60
N GLY A 452 -13.83 -4.49 -11.73
CA GLY A 452 -13.40 -4.81 -10.37
C GLY A 452 -12.15 -5.69 -10.32
N PHE A 453 -12.04 -6.68 -11.22
CA PHE A 453 -10.83 -7.49 -11.36
C PHE A 453 -9.60 -6.65 -11.74
N GLY A 454 -9.77 -5.71 -12.67
CA GLY A 454 -8.73 -4.77 -13.07
C GLY A 454 -8.22 -3.93 -11.90
N TRP A 455 -9.15 -3.31 -11.17
CA TRP A 455 -8.84 -2.47 -10.01
C TRP A 455 -8.06 -3.22 -8.93
N GLY A 456 -8.53 -4.41 -8.53
CA GLY A 456 -7.86 -5.22 -7.50
C GLY A 456 -6.50 -5.80 -7.94
N CYS A 457 -6.34 -6.12 -9.22
CA CYS A 457 -5.13 -6.75 -9.75
C CYS A 457 -4.01 -5.74 -10.06
N ALA A 458 -4.33 -4.66 -10.78
CA ALA A 458 -3.33 -3.68 -11.22
C ALA A 458 -2.72 -2.89 -10.06
N GLY A 459 -3.55 -2.50 -9.08
CA GLY A 459 -3.10 -1.81 -7.88
C GLY A 459 -2.09 -2.64 -7.11
N ASP A 460 -2.45 -3.88 -6.78
CA ASP A 460 -1.62 -4.76 -5.96
C ASP A 460 -0.28 -5.11 -6.63
N LEU A 461 -0.30 -5.50 -7.92
CA LEU A 461 0.93 -5.86 -8.65
C LEU A 461 1.88 -4.67 -8.79
N SER A 462 1.35 -3.47 -9.04
CA SER A 462 2.17 -2.28 -9.26
C SER A 462 2.76 -1.72 -7.95
N MET A 463 2.01 -1.72 -6.85
CA MET A 463 2.50 -1.33 -5.53
C MET A 463 3.51 -2.35 -4.98
N SER A 464 3.20 -3.64 -5.12
CA SER A 464 4.12 -4.73 -4.75
C SER A 464 5.45 -4.64 -5.52
N TYR A 465 5.40 -4.32 -6.82
CA TYR A 465 6.61 -4.07 -7.62
C TYR A 465 7.45 -2.91 -7.06
N LEU A 466 6.83 -1.80 -6.67
CA LEU A 466 7.57 -0.66 -6.12
C LEU A 466 8.25 -1.01 -4.79
N MET A 467 7.56 -1.75 -3.92
CA MET A 467 8.13 -2.24 -2.66
C MET A 467 9.26 -3.24 -2.88
N ASP A 468 9.12 -4.12 -3.86
CA ASP A 468 10.17 -5.08 -4.21
C ASP A 468 11.37 -4.36 -4.85
N ALA A 469 11.15 -3.33 -5.66
CA ALA A 469 12.21 -2.55 -6.30
C ALA A 469 13.01 -1.67 -5.32
N TYR A 470 12.34 -1.04 -4.34
CA TYR A 470 12.94 -0.14 -3.37
C TYR A 470 12.46 -0.42 -1.94
N PRO A 471 12.92 -1.52 -1.31
CA PRO A 471 12.38 -2.04 -0.06
C PRO A 471 12.60 -1.14 1.16
N GLU A 472 13.58 -0.23 1.14
CA GLU A 472 13.80 0.69 2.27
C GLU A 472 13.06 2.01 2.10
N MET A 473 12.52 2.33 0.91
CA MET A 473 11.78 3.59 0.66
C MET A 473 10.26 3.38 0.63
N VAL A 474 9.74 2.31 1.23
CA VAL A 474 8.32 1.93 1.13
C VAL A 474 7.39 3.11 1.45
N LEU A 475 7.61 3.83 2.57
CA LEU A 475 6.77 4.97 2.93
C LEU A 475 6.83 6.06 1.86
N GLU A 476 8.03 6.53 1.53
CA GLU A 476 8.20 7.67 0.64
C GLU A 476 7.79 7.33 -0.81
N GLY A 477 7.98 6.08 -1.22
CA GLY A 477 7.50 5.54 -2.49
C GLY A 477 5.97 5.58 -2.57
N MET A 478 5.28 5.10 -1.53
CA MET A 478 3.81 5.10 -1.49
C MET A 478 3.23 6.50 -1.36
N VAL A 479 3.93 7.43 -0.71
CA VAL A 479 3.56 8.85 -0.75
C VAL A 479 3.58 9.38 -2.18
N GLY A 480 4.56 8.99 -2.99
CA GLY A 480 4.60 9.36 -4.40
C GLY A 480 3.49 8.78 -5.24
N VAL A 481 3.23 7.48 -5.03
CA VAL A 481 2.10 6.80 -5.65
C VAL A 481 0.81 7.54 -5.30
N SER A 482 0.61 7.86 -4.01
CA SER A 482 -0.56 8.58 -3.49
C SER A 482 -0.71 9.99 -4.08
N VAL A 483 0.37 10.74 -4.30
CA VAL A 483 0.25 12.06 -4.94
C VAL A 483 -0.11 11.91 -6.43
N ILE A 484 0.47 10.94 -7.12
CA ILE A 484 0.24 10.74 -8.57
C ILE A 484 -1.17 10.20 -8.82
N ASN A 485 -1.58 9.13 -8.15
CA ASN A 485 -2.89 8.51 -8.39
C ASN A 485 -4.02 9.50 -8.10
N ASN A 486 -3.95 10.22 -6.99
CA ASN A 486 -4.99 11.14 -6.59
C ASN A 486 -4.98 12.42 -7.44
N THR A 487 -3.81 12.84 -7.97
CA THR A 487 -3.79 13.93 -8.96
C THR A 487 -4.46 13.49 -10.27
N ILE A 488 -4.22 12.25 -10.72
CA ILE A 488 -4.86 11.68 -11.91
C ILE A 488 -6.38 11.55 -11.67
N GLY A 489 -6.78 10.96 -10.54
CA GLY A 489 -8.17 10.83 -10.10
C GLY A 489 -8.85 12.19 -10.15
N CYS A 490 -8.31 13.19 -9.45
CA CYS A 490 -8.83 14.56 -9.45
C CYS A 490 -9.03 15.14 -10.87
N ILE A 491 -8.03 15.01 -11.75
CA ILE A 491 -8.13 15.52 -13.13
C ILE A 491 -9.26 14.84 -13.89
N PHE A 492 -9.37 13.51 -13.80
CA PHE A 492 -10.40 12.76 -14.51
C PHE A 492 -11.78 12.92 -13.90
N THR A 493 -11.90 13.10 -12.59
CA THR A 493 -13.15 13.47 -11.91
C THR A 493 -13.72 14.76 -12.47
N PHE A 494 -12.89 15.80 -12.60
CA PHE A 494 -13.33 17.06 -13.22
C PHE A 494 -13.67 16.92 -14.71
N ALA A 495 -13.04 15.97 -15.42
CA ALA A 495 -13.28 15.74 -16.84
C ALA A 495 -14.45 14.77 -17.10
N ALA A 496 -14.88 13.99 -16.13
CA ALA A 496 -15.79 12.85 -16.32
C ALA A 496 -17.12 13.28 -16.94
N SER A 497 -17.81 14.25 -16.32
CA SER A 497 -19.09 14.77 -16.81
C SER A 497 -18.97 15.33 -18.24
N TYR A 498 -17.94 16.13 -18.51
CA TYR A 498 -17.72 16.70 -19.86
C TYR A 498 -17.47 15.64 -20.93
N TRP A 499 -16.80 14.54 -20.58
CA TRP A 499 -16.61 13.42 -21.49
C TRP A 499 -17.91 12.66 -21.70
N LEU A 500 -18.65 12.37 -20.65
CA LEU A 500 -19.94 11.69 -20.74
C LEU A 500 -20.96 12.47 -21.59
N ASP A 501 -20.95 13.80 -21.52
CA ASP A 501 -21.77 14.69 -22.35
C ASP A 501 -21.48 14.56 -23.86
N THR A 502 -20.25 14.19 -24.25
CA THR A 502 -19.94 13.92 -25.67
C THR A 502 -20.53 12.61 -26.18
N GLY A 503 -20.92 11.73 -25.27
CA GLY A 503 -21.61 10.48 -25.54
C GLY A 503 -20.93 9.28 -24.88
N VAL A 504 -21.70 8.55 -24.07
CA VAL A 504 -21.29 7.34 -23.33
C VAL A 504 -20.46 6.36 -24.18
N LYS A 505 -20.90 6.07 -25.41
CA LYS A 505 -20.21 5.15 -26.32
C LYS A 505 -18.77 5.60 -26.63
N GLN A 506 -18.58 6.87 -26.97
CA GLN A 506 -17.26 7.38 -27.35
C GLN A 506 -16.33 7.41 -26.14
N THR A 507 -16.87 7.82 -25.00
CA THR A 507 -16.17 7.90 -23.71
C THR A 507 -15.64 6.55 -23.27
N PHE A 508 -16.48 5.52 -23.21
CA PHE A 508 -16.04 4.20 -22.76
C PHE A 508 -15.16 3.45 -23.78
N ILE A 509 -15.30 3.72 -25.08
CA ILE A 509 -14.33 3.23 -26.07
C ILE A 509 -12.95 3.87 -25.82
N ALA A 510 -12.92 5.19 -25.60
CA ALA A 510 -11.68 5.90 -25.32
C ALA A 510 -11.04 5.42 -24.01
N ILE A 511 -11.83 5.27 -22.93
CA ILE A 511 -11.36 4.78 -21.64
C ILE A 511 -10.86 3.34 -21.74
N GLY A 512 -11.56 2.43 -22.44
CA GLY A 512 -11.07 1.06 -22.59
C GLY A 512 -9.74 0.99 -23.36
N VAL A 513 -9.54 1.84 -24.37
CA VAL A 513 -8.25 1.94 -25.07
C VAL A 513 -7.18 2.54 -24.17
N LEU A 514 -7.51 3.58 -23.40
CA LEU A 514 -6.58 4.18 -22.45
C LEU A 514 -6.18 3.18 -21.38
N ASP A 515 -7.13 2.46 -20.77
CA ASP A 515 -6.87 1.42 -19.78
C ASP A 515 -5.91 0.36 -20.33
N PHE A 516 -6.11 -0.12 -21.56
CA PHE A 516 -5.17 -1.02 -22.22
C PHE A 516 -3.77 -0.40 -22.33
N VAL A 517 -3.66 0.86 -22.75
CA VAL A 517 -2.38 1.56 -22.88
C VAL A 517 -1.69 1.74 -21.53
N PHE A 518 -2.42 2.17 -20.50
CA PHE A 518 -1.90 2.35 -19.15
C PHE A 518 -1.42 1.02 -18.58
N VAL A 519 -2.21 -0.04 -18.64
CA VAL A 519 -1.79 -1.37 -18.18
C VAL A 519 -0.61 -1.89 -19.01
N MET A 520 -0.57 -1.65 -20.33
CA MET A 520 0.56 -2.05 -21.17
C MET A 520 1.83 -1.20 -20.98
N CYS A 521 1.79 -0.08 -20.24
CA CYS A 521 3.01 0.58 -19.74
C CYS A 521 3.86 -0.35 -18.84
N THR A 522 3.31 -1.49 -18.40
CA THR A 522 4.07 -2.57 -17.78
C THR A 522 5.11 -3.18 -18.71
N TRP A 523 4.88 -3.23 -20.03
CA TRP A 523 5.85 -3.77 -21.00
C TRP A 523 7.18 -3.00 -21.01
N PRO A 524 7.20 -1.65 -21.16
CA PRO A 524 8.40 -0.87 -20.97
C PRO A 524 9.08 -1.10 -19.61
N MET A 525 8.31 -1.22 -18.54
CA MET A 525 8.88 -1.45 -17.20
C MET A 525 9.49 -2.85 -17.05
N MET A 526 8.96 -3.87 -17.72
CA MET A 526 9.57 -5.21 -17.74
C MET A 526 10.90 -5.23 -18.49
N VAL A 527 10.99 -4.55 -19.64
CA VAL A 527 12.21 -4.55 -20.47
C VAL A 527 13.29 -3.63 -19.90
N PHE A 528 12.90 -2.43 -19.49
CA PHE A 528 13.82 -1.38 -19.05
C PHE A 528 13.93 -1.23 -17.53
N GLY A 529 13.08 -1.89 -16.73
CA GLY A 529 13.04 -1.74 -15.27
C GLY A 529 14.40 -1.97 -14.61
N LYS A 530 15.11 -3.03 -15.01
CA LYS A 530 16.45 -3.33 -14.50
C LYS A 530 17.46 -2.23 -14.84
N SER A 531 17.38 -1.66 -16.03
CA SER A 531 18.22 -0.52 -16.46
C SER A 531 17.86 0.74 -15.69
N CYS A 532 16.56 0.99 -15.44
CA CYS A 532 16.08 2.09 -14.62
C CYS A 532 16.62 1.99 -13.18
N ARG A 533 16.53 0.80 -12.55
CA ARG A 533 17.08 0.56 -11.20
C ARG A 533 18.59 0.74 -11.13
N ARG A 534 19.33 0.36 -12.18
CA ARG A 534 20.77 0.63 -12.28
C ARG A 534 21.06 2.12 -12.35
N TRP A 535 20.31 2.86 -13.16
CA TRP A 535 20.47 4.31 -13.32
C TRP A 535 20.11 5.09 -12.06
N THR A 536 19.15 4.61 -11.26
CA THR A 536 18.72 5.27 -10.02
C THR A 536 19.44 4.76 -8.76
N LYS A 537 20.29 3.73 -8.85
CA LYS A 537 21.00 3.11 -7.71
C LYS A 537 21.67 4.15 -6.81
N ASP A 538 22.52 5.01 -7.36
CA ASP A 538 23.26 5.99 -6.56
C ASP A 538 22.34 7.02 -5.91
N ARG A 539 21.24 7.38 -6.59
CA ARG A 539 20.23 8.30 -6.04
C ARG A 539 19.46 7.65 -4.90
N TYR A 540 19.11 6.37 -5.03
CA TYR A 540 18.45 5.59 -3.99
C TYR A 540 19.32 5.49 -2.74
N LEU A 541 20.59 5.08 -2.88
CA LEU A 541 21.52 4.96 -1.76
C LEU A 541 21.74 6.32 -1.07
N ASN A 542 21.90 7.39 -1.86
CA ASN A 542 22.03 8.73 -1.30
C ASN A 542 20.75 9.18 -0.58
N PHE A 543 19.57 8.86 -1.13
CA PHE A 543 18.28 9.19 -0.55
C PHE A 543 18.10 8.52 0.82
N VAL A 544 18.37 7.22 0.93
CA VAL A 544 18.28 6.46 2.19
C VAL A 544 19.26 7.05 3.21
N ARG A 545 20.53 7.24 2.85
CA ARG A 545 21.54 7.83 3.74
C ARG A 545 21.15 9.21 4.25
N SER A 546 20.65 10.09 3.38
CA SER A 546 20.23 11.42 3.82
C SER A 546 18.96 11.39 4.66
N ARG A 547 18.04 10.46 4.43
CA ARG A 547 16.86 10.29 5.29
C ARG A 547 17.26 9.86 6.69
N ASP A 548 18.18 8.91 6.81
CA ASP A 548 18.54 8.34 8.11
C ASP A 548 19.46 9.29 8.92
N ALA A 549 20.23 10.13 8.23
CA ALA A 549 21.02 11.19 8.84
C ALA A 549 20.20 12.41 9.33
N LEU A 550 18.98 12.62 8.81
CA LEU A 550 18.10 13.74 9.11
C LEU A 550 17.26 13.50 10.35
#